data_AF-A0AAU5XZT4-F1
#
_entry.id   AF-A0AAU5XZT4-F1
#
_cell.length_a   1.000
_cell.length_b   1.000
_cell.length_c   1.000
_cell.angle_alpha   90.00
_cell.angle_beta   90.00
_cell.angle_gamma   90.00
#
_symmetry.space_group_name_H-M   'P 1'
#
loop_
_entity.id
_entity.type
_entity.pdbx_description
1 polymer ?
#
loop_
_entity_poly.entity_id
_entity_poly.type
_entity_poly.pdbx_seq_one_letter_code
_entity_poly.pdbx_strand_id
1 'polypeptide(L)'
;MGFRTVPEALRAASKAAGDAIGELRGADCGGPVGGVTAALPGGNASGAASSFSNSWQTAFKSWCTDGEQCGADLVKAADTYQAGDHAAANAAADAGKLRGPR
;
A
#
# COMPACT_ATOMS: atom_id res chain seq x y z
N MET A 1 -0.72 2.18 27.65
CA MET A 1 -1.27 1.24 26.63
C MET A 1 -1.30 1.82 25.20
N GLY A 2 -0.49 2.84 24.85
CA GLY A 2 -0.71 3.63 23.62
C GLY A 2 0.06 3.20 22.37
N PHE A 3 1.23 2.54 22.49
CA PHE A 3 2.12 2.29 21.35
C PHE A 3 2.05 0.89 20.77
N ARG A 4 1.36 -0.07 21.39
CA ARG A 4 1.29 -1.45 20.87
C ARG A 4 0.14 -1.65 19.88
N THR A 5 -0.96 -0.92 20.08
CA THR A 5 -2.15 -0.94 19.22
C THR A 5 -1.92 -0.22 17.89
N VAL A 6 -1.08 0.83 17.85
CA VAL A 6 -0.80 1.60 16.64
C VAL A 6 0.01 0.78 15.60
N PRO A 7 1.11 0.08 15.94
CA PRO A 7 1.82 -0.81 15.02
C PRO A 7 0.96 -1.95 14.48
N GLU A 8 0.11 -2.55 15.31
CA GLU A 8 -0.81 -3.60 14.86
C GLU A 8 -1.84 -3.07 13.86
N ALA A 9 -2.42 -1.89 14.13
CA ALA A 9 -3.33 -1.23 13.21
C ALA A 9 -2.66 -0.86 11.87
N LEU A 10 -1.41 -0.36 11.91
CA LEU A 10 -0.62 -0.06 10.70
C LEU A 10 -0.33 -1.31 9.87
N ARG A 11 0.01 -2.43 10.53
CA ARG A 11 0.22 -3.71 9.83
C ARG A 11 -1.07 -4.28 9.25
N ALA A 12 -2.18 -4.17 9.96
CA ALA A 12 -3.49 -4.58 9.46
C ALA A 12 -3.90 -3.76 8.23
N ALA A 13 -3.68 -2.44 8.27
CA ALA A 13 -3.95 -1.54 7.14
C ALA A 13 -3.05 -1.86 5.94
N SER A 14 -1.75 -2.12 6.15
CA SER A 14 -0.84 -2.56 5.11
C SER A 14 -1.29 -3.86 4.44
N LYS A 15 -1.70 -4.85 5.24
CA LYS A 15 -2.23 -6.11 4.72
C LYS A 15 -3.50 -5.91 3.90
N ALA A 16 -4.47 -5.14 4.41
CA ALA A 16 -5.70 -4.85 3.68
C ALA A 16 -5.44 -4.11 2.35
N ALA A 17 -4.47 -3.19 2.33
CA ALA A 17 -4.04 -2.53 1.11
C ALA A 17 -3.42 -3.54 0.12
N GLY A 18 -2.55 -4.43 0.59
CA GLY A 18 -1.94 -5.49 -0.22
C GLY A 18 -2.98 -6.44 -0.83
N ASP A 19 -3.96 -6.87 -0.04
CA ASP A 19 -5.05 -7.76 -0.49
C ASP A 19 -5.90 -7.06 -1.57
N ALA A 20 -6.30 -5.79 -1.35
CA ALA A 20 -7.07 -5.02 -2.31
C ALA A 20 -6.32 -4.77 -3.63
N ILE A 21 -5.01 -4.49 -3.57
CA ILE A 21 -4.18 -4.32 -4.77
C ILE A 21 -4.00 -5.65 -5.50
N GLY A 22 -3.87 -6.75 -4.76
CA GLY A 22 -3.82 -8.10 -5.32
C GLY A 22 -5.08 -8.42 -6.13
N GLU A 23 -6.26 -8.12 -5.57
CA GLU A 23 -7.55 -8.26 -6.27
C GLU A 23 -7.65 -7.37 -7.50
N LEU A 24 -7.24 -6.09 -7.37
CA LEU A 24 -7.22 -5.15 -8.48
C LEU A 24 -6.31 -5.61 -9.62
N ARG A 25 -5.09 -6.07 -9.33
CA ARG A 25 -4.16 -6.58 -10.35
C ARG A 25 -4.72 -7.82 -11.06
N GLY A 26 -5.56 -8.60 -10.39
CA GLY A 26 -6.29 -9.73 -10.97
C GLY A 26 -7.48 -9.34 -11.85
N ALA A 27 -7.99 -8.11 -11.73
CA ALA A 27 -9.06 -7.60 -12.58
C ALA A 27 -8.49 -7.17 -13.94
N ASP A 28 -8.76 -7.96 -14.99
CA ASP A 28 -8.43 -7.59 -16.37
C ASP A 28 -9.26 -6.38 -16.81
N CYS A 29 -8.71 -5.19 -16.60
CA CYS A 29 -9.31 -3.95 -17.06
C CYS A 29 -9.07 -3.69 -18.55
N GLY A 30 -8.23 -4.49 -19.23
CA GLY A 30 -7.92 -4.36 -20.65
C GLY A 30 -8.96 -5.06 -21.55
N GLY A 31 -9.49 -6.20 -21.10
CA GLY A 31 -10.48 -7.00 -21.82
C GLY A 31 -11.72 -6.22 -22.32
N PRO A 32 -12.41 -5.45 -21.45
CA PRO A 32 -13.57 -4.66 -21.86
C PRO A 32 -13.24 -3.59 -22.90
N VAL A 33 -12.06 -2.96 -22.78
CA VAL A 33 -11.63 -1.90 -23.71
C VAL A 33 -11.24 -2.47 -25.07
N GLY A 34 -10.62 -3.65 -25.09
CA GLY A 34 -10.35 -4.40 -26.33
C GLY A 34 -11.64 -4.72 -27.11
N GLY A 35 -12.73 -5.04 -26.40
CA GLY A 35 -14.05 -5.26 -26.99
C GLY A 35 -14.62 -4.03 -27.69
N VAL A 36 -14.41 -2.83 -27.13
CA VAL A 36 -14.84 -1.55 -27.74
C VAL A 36 -14.04 -1.25 -29.01
N THR A 37 -12.72 -1.47 -28.99
CA THR A 37 -11.86 -1.27 -30.18
C THR A 37 -12.22 -2.24 -31.30
N ALA A 38 -12.54 -3.50 -30.97
CA ALA A 38 -12.98 -4.51 -31.92
C ALA A 38 -14.38 -4.21 -32.51
N ALA A 39 -15.26 -3.55 -31.74
CA ALA A 39 -16.58 -3.12 -32.19
C ALA A 39 -16.55 -1.88 -33.11
N LEU A 40 -15.44 -1.13 -33.13
CA LEU A 40 -15.28 0.11 -33.92
C LEU A 40 -14.08 0.05 -34.89
N PRO A 41 -14.04 -0.90 -35.85
CA PRO A 41 -12.92 -1.00 -36.78
C PRO A 41 -12.90 0.18 -37.77
N GLY A 42 -11.74 0.86 -37.87
CA GLY A 42 -11.44 1.81 -38.95
C GLY A 42 -11.86 3.28 -38.77
N GLY A 43 -12.59 3.62 -37.70
CA GLY A 43 -12.95 5.01 -37.39
C GLY A 43 -11.92 5.72 -36.49
N ASN A 44 -11.90 7.06 -36.48
CA ASN A 44 -11.12 7.86 -35.50
C ASN A 44 -11.33 7.42 -34.05
N ALA A 45 -12.50 6.83 -33.74
CA ALA A 45 -12.83 6.24 -32.45
C ALA A 45 -11.97 5.01 -32.08
N SER A 46 -11.45 4.25 -33.06
CA SER A 46 -10.55 3.12 -32.84
C SER A 46 -9.20 3.56 -32.28
N GLY A 47 -8.64 4.64 -32.83
CA GLY A 47 -7.41 5.25 -32.33
C GLY A 47 -7.60 5.86 -30.94
N ALA A 48 -8.71 6.56 -30.71
CA ALA A 48 -9.06 7.11 -29.40
C ALA A 48 -9.28 6.00 -28.34
N ALA A 49 -9.96 4.91 -28.69
CA ALA A 49 -10.17 3.76 -27.81
C ALA A 49 -8.85 3.05 -27.45
N SER A 50 -7.93 2.91 -28.42
CA SER A 50 -6.61 2.34 -28.18
C SER A 50 -5.75 3.22 -27.26
N SER A 51 -5.74 4.54 -27.50
CA SER A 51 -5.05 5.51 -26.63
C SER A 51 -5.64 5.50 -25.22
N PHE A 52 -6.97 5.49 -25.09
CA PHE A 52 -7.66 5.38 -23.81
C PHE A 52 -7.28 4.08 -23.09
N SER A 53 -7.27 2.93 -23.77
CA SER A 53 -6.85 1.64 -23.19
C SER A 53 -5.44 1.70 -22.62
N ASN A 54 -4.50 2.26 -23.38
CA ASN A 54 -3.10 2.37 -22.95
C ASN A 54 -2.93 3.33 -21.78
N SER A 55 -3.59 4.49 -21.81
CA SER A 55 -3.58 5.45 -20.69
C SER A 55 -4.23 4.86 -19.45
N TRP A 56 -5.34 4.14 -19.60
CA TRP A 56 -6.01 3.46 -18.49
C TRP A 56 -5.12 2.38 -17.86
N GLN A 57 -4.53 1.50 -18.67
CA GLN A 57 -3.61 0.48 -18.17
C GLN A 57 -2.40 1.10 -17.46
N THR A 58 -1.89 2.22 -17.97
CA THR A 58 -0.76 2.94 -17.34
C THR A 58 -1.17 3.55 -16.01
N ALA A 59 -2.30 4.25 -15.95
CA ALA A 59 -2.83 4.82 -14.71
C ALA A 59 -3.11 3.74 -13.66
N PHE A 60 -3.70 2.63 -14.09
CA PHE A 60 -4.01 1.50 -13.23
C PHE A 60 -2.75 0.86 -12.62
N LYS A 61 -1.70 0.65 -13.44
CA LYS A 61 -0.41 0.16 -12.96
C LYS A 61 0.22 1.13 -11.96
N SER A 62 0.13 2.44 -12.22
CA SER A 62 0.60 3.47 -11.28
C SER A 62 -0.11 3.37 -9.94
N TRP A 63 -1.45 3.31 -9.93
CA TRP A 63 -2.22 3.18 -8.70
C TRP A 63 -1.90 1.91 -7.91
N CYS A 64 -1.70 0.78 -8.59
CA CYS A 64 -1.26 -0.45 -7.93
C CYS A 64 0.12 -0.26 -7.27
N THR A 65 1.04 0.41 -7.96
CA THR A 65 2.40 0.69 -7.46
C THR A 65 2.35 1.65 -6.27
N ASP A 66 1.56 2.72 -6.36
CA ASP A 66 1.39 3.71 -5.30
C ASP A 66 0.75 3.08 -4.06
N GLY A 67 -0.21 2.16 -4.26
CA GLY A 67 -0.80 1.39 -3.18
C GLY A 67 0.20 0.45 -2.49
N GLU A 68 1.06 -0.24 -3.25
CA GLU A 68 2.09 -1.12 -2.71
C GLU A 68 3.10 -0.31 -1.89
N GLN A 69 3.48 0.86 -2.40
CA GLN A 69 4.36 1.80 -1.71
C GLN A 69 3.73 2.30 -0.41
N CYS A 70 2.45 2.67 -0.42
CA CYS A 70 1.71 3.06 0.78
C CYS A 70 1.71 1.93 1.82
N GLY A 71 1.42 0.68 1.40
CA GLY A 71 1.48 -0.50 2.26
C GLY A 71 2.87 -0.71 2.88
N ALA A 72 3.93 -0.54 2.11
CA ALA A 72 5.31 -0.65 2.60
C ALA A 72 5.65 0.45 3.62
N ASP A 73 5.19 1.68 3.40
CA ASP A 73 5.45 2.81 4.29
C ASP A 73 4.70 2.67 5.63
N LEU A 74 3.51 2.07 5.62
CA LEU A 74 2.80 1.69 6.86
C LEU A 74 3.58 0.66 7.68
N VAL A 75 4.21 -0.33 7.04
CA VAL A 75 5.07 -1.31 7.74
C VAL A 75 6.29 -0.63 8.36
N LYS A 76 6.99 0.23 7.59
CA LYS A 76 8.13 0.99 8.11
C LYS A 76 7.75 1.87 9.30
N ALA A 77 6.57 2.51 9.25
CA ALA A 77 6.06 3.30 10.37
C ALA A 77 5.83 2.41 11.60
N ALA A 78 5.23 1.22 11.43
CA ALA A 78 5.01 0.27 12.51
C ALA A 78 6.34 -0.18 13.17
N ASP A 79 7.36 -0.49 12.35
CA ASP A 79 8.68 -0.91 12.83
C ASP A 79 9.38 0.23 13.57
N THR A 80 9.26 1.46 13.08
CA THR A 80 9.81 2.66 13.73
C THR A 80 9.19 2.87 15.11
N TYR A 81 7.87 2.72 15.24
CA TYR A 81 7.19 2.80 16.54
C TYR A 81 7.66 1.71 17.51
N GLN A 82 7.82 0.47 17.05
CA GLN A 82 8.31 -0.62 17.90
C GLN A 82 9.75 -0.41 18.36
N ALA A 83 10.63 0.05 17.47
CA ALA A 83 12.01 0.37 17.81
C ALA A 83 12.08 1.49 18.87
N GLY A 84 11.26 2.52 18.71
CA GLY A 84 11.13 3.61 19.69
C GLY A 84 10.66 3.14 21.07
N ASP A 85 9.64 2.28 21.10
CA ASP A 85 9.10 1.72 22.35
C ASP A 85 10.16 0.85 23.08
N HIS A 86 10.90 0.03 22.33
CA HIS A 86 11.98 -0.78 22.89
C HIS A 86 13.13 0.10 23.44
N ALA A 87 13.51 1.16 22.73
CA ALA A 87 14.52 2.11 23.20
C ALA A 87 14.08 2.81 24.49
N ALA A 88 12.81 3.25 24.55
CA ALA A 88 12.24 3.89 25.74
C ALA A 88 12.19 2.92 26.94
N ALA A 89 11.80 1.66 26.71
CA ALA A 89 11.77 0.63 27.75
C ALA A 89 13.16 0.36 28.33
N ASN A 90 14.19 0.27 27.49
CA ASN A 90 15.57 0.08 27.94
C ASN A 90 16.07 1.27 28.76
N ALA A 91 15.83 2.49 28.28
CA ALA A 91 16.21 3.71 29.00
C ALA A 91 15.52 3.81 30.38
N ALA A 92 14.25 3.44 30.46
CA ALA A 92 13.50 3.40 31.72
C ALA A 92 14.04 2.32 32.68
N ALA A 93 14.38 1.13 32.16
CA ALA A 93 14.95 0.05 32.96
C ALA A 93 16.32 0.45 33.54
N ASP A 94 17.17 1.10 32.75
CA ASP A 94 18.48 1.56 33.20
C ASP A 94 18.38 2.70 34.21
N ALA A 95 17.45 3.64 34.02
CA ALA A 95 17.14 4.66 35.02
C ALA A 95 16.60 4.06 36.33
N GLY A 96 15.81 2.99 36.27
CA GLY A 96 15.32 2.24 37.43
C GLY A 96 16.44 1.54 38.19
N LYS A 97 17.41 0.94 37.50
CA LYS A 97 18.60 0.32 38.12
C LYS A 97 19.47 1.35 38.86
N LEU A 98 19.60 2.56 38.32
CA LEU A 98 20.35 3.66 38.95
C LEU A 98 19.64 4.24 40.20
N ARG A 99 18.33 4.03 40.34
CA ARG A 99 17.52 4.49 41.49
C ARG A 99 17.16 3.40 42.51
N GLY A 100 17.67 2.17 42.37
CA GLY A 100 17.49 1.06 43.32
C GLY A 100 18.09 1.35 44.72
N PRO A 101 17.61 0.69 45.79
CA PRO A 101 17.54 1.24 47.14
C PRO A 101 18.91 1.57 47.74
N ARG A 102 19.04 2.81 48.24
CA ARG A 102 20.08 3.20 49.19
C ARG A 102 19.55 3.07 50.60
#